data_AF-A0A8H6SZ93-F1
#
_entry.id   AF-A0A8H6SZ93-F1
#
_cell.length_a   1.000
_cell.length_b   1.000
_cell.length_c   1.000
_cell.angle_alpha   90.00
_cell.angle_beta   90.00
_cell.angle_gamma   90.00
#
_symmetry.space_group_name_H-M   'P 1'
#
loop_
_entity.id
_entity.type
_entity.pdbx_description
1 polymer ?
#
loop_
_entity_poly.entity_id
_entity_poly.type
_entity_poly.pdbx_seq_one_letter_code
_entity_poly.pdbx_strand_id
1 'polypeptide(L)'
;MALTLRPQPSSLKVLALRYESNSLPGRTLNEVYGSLGSVAETVANRVAHRLGMGPLSAADRINRFFDGEGGEAKERKIAGLRSDQSMIGIKTLRKDCAKLLAYTASKQATRTRIDAFWCIVDVATRYPGLRHFFLETHIVPSPVSVDGLCAFWKPQHCLSPEDAKEFDFVVKLTATCLADGNIAILVEANPRQNPRIEGCNTGLTVVEFLLVTLWSRTLAEPSVSLSVRYLAGILELKSFWLQSGPIFDDVLRKVNEHVCQMLEDLDIKQQAQDETESLMDFDGLDALLTALQAGIHDMTLSRKMETTTLQDCKWYQSAEQVVSLLRFPKAEALFPNAHAWAITDEFQRWFPTPYRVQEFTVVVPVTGRDAEDHEYFDQGGHSVVTEEDDVASDVSSVSSDATSVISKEALEAEPQAAPSIRRNTDNERSATSESRIDPFDRRFFSYEDRDEERDKARGTYLFGREVDERFREAGLPLGPPPVPGAPIQKARPKISARFFKRIR
;
A
#
# COMPACT_ATOMS: atom_id res chain seq x y z
N MET A 1 26.66 43.61 -12.58
CA MET A 1 25.24 44.00 -12.43
C MET A 1 24.64 43.08 -11.38
N ALA A 2 24.54 43.56 -10.13
CA ALA A 2 24.03 42.77 -9.01
C ALA A 2 22.56 43.13 -8.77
N LEU A 3 21.66 42.18 -8.97
CA LEU A 3 20.24 42.33 -8.65
C LEU A 3 20.02 41.90 -7.19
N THR A 4 19.95 42.88 -6.31
CA THR A 4 19.44 42.71 -4.95
C THR A 4 17.92 42.54 -4.98
N LEU A 5 17.43 41.31 -4.79
CA LEU A 5 16.03 41.03 -4.50
C LEU A 5 15.75 41.38 -3.03
N ARG A 6 15.00 42.46 -2.81
CA ARG A 6 14.40 42.76 -1.51
C ARG A 6 13.21 41.81 -1.28
N PRO A 7 13.05 41.21 -0.09
CA PRO A 7 11.86 40.46 0.24
C PRO A 7 10.70 41.43 0.47
N GLN A 8 9.58 41.23 -0.22
CA GLN A 8 8.32 41.91 0.11
C GLN A 8 7.80 41.38 1.46
N PRO A 9 7.35 42.26 2.38
CA PRO A 9 6.59 41.82 3.54
C PRO A 9 5.21 41.35 3.08
N SER A 10 4.93 40.06 3.28
CA SER A 10 3.60 39.50 3.12
C SER A 10 2.66 40.21 4.10
N SER A 11 1.76 41.02 3.54
CA SER A 11 0.67 41.67 4.26
C SER A 11 -0.21 40.61 4.92
N LEU A 12 -0.12 40.50 6.24
CA LEU A 12 -1.13 39.85 7.07
C LEU A 12 -2.43 40.63 6.89
N LYS A 13 -3.32 40.13 6.01
CA LYS A 13 -4.71 40.57 5.98
C LYS A 13 -5.36 40.10 7.28
N VAL A 14 -5.49 41.00 8.25
CA VAL A 14 -6.33 40.80 9.43
C VAL A 14 -7.77 40.71 8.92
N LEU A 15 -8.30 39.50 8.86
CA LEU A 15 -9.73 39.25 8.62
C LEU A 15 -10.51 39.81 9.81
N ALA A 16 -11.04 41.02 9.66
CA ALA A 16 -12.05 41.55 10.55
C ALA A 16 -13.37 40.83 10.27
N LEU A 17 -13.57 39.68 10.92
CA LEU A 17 -14.86 38.99 10.94
C LEU A 17 -15.86 39.84 11.74
N ARG A 18 -16.71 40.60 11.05
CA ARG A 18 -17.97 41.09 11.62
C ARG A 18 -18.90 39.88 11.74
N TYR A 19 -19.00 39.34 12.95
CA TYR A 19 -19.90 38.24 13.27
C TYR A 19 -21.01 38.77 14.17
N GLU A 20 -22.20 38.94 13.60
CA GLU A 20 -23.43 39.19 14.36
C GLU A 20 -23.95 37.84 14.87
N SER A 21 -23.60 37.46 16.10
CA SER A 21 -24.15 36.23 16.69
C SER A 21 -24.65 36.44 18.11
N ASN A 22 -25.91 36.09 18.34
CA ASN A 22 -26.60 35.98 19.64
C ASN A 22 -26.09 34.81 20.51
N SER A 23 -24.81 34.43 20.41
CA SER A 23 -24.21 33.35 21.19
C SER A 23 -23.46 33.90 22.41
N LEU A 24 -23.53 33.15 23.52
CA LEU A 24 -22.85 33.49 24.77
C LEU A 24 -21.35 33.76 24.52
N PRO A 25 -20.80 34.89 25.00
CA PRO A 25 -19.43 35.36 24.67
C PRO A 25 -18.32 34.36 25.03
N GLY A 26 -18.59 33.39 25.91
CA GLY A 26 -17.64 32.32 26.24
C GLY A 26 -17.43 31.30 25.11
N ARG A 27 -18.44 31.03 24.27
CA ARG A 27 -18.31 30.09 23.15
C ARG A 27 -17.53 30.69 21.98
N THR A 28 -17.82 31.95 21.64
CA THR A 28 -17.12 32.67 20.57
C THR A 28 -15.66 32.93 20.92
N LEU A 29 -15.34 33.27 22.17
CA LEU A 29 -13.94 33.37 22.61
C LEU A 29 -13.22 32.01 22.47
N ASN A 30 -13.85 30.90 22.86
CA ASN A 30 -13.24 29.58 22.75
C ASN A 30 -12.98 29.16 21.30
N GLU A 31 -13.87 29.50 20.37
CA GLU A 31 -13.69 29.27 18.93
C GLU A 31 -12.57 30.13 18.34
N VAL A 32 -12.47 31.40 18.76
CA VAL A 32 -11.39 32.31 18.34
C VAL A 32 -10.04 31.85 18.90
N TYR A 33 -9.98 31.44 20.17
CA TYR A 33 -8.74 30.89 20.74
C TYR A 33 -8.36 29.53 20.12
N GLY A 34 -9.34 28.66 19.82
CA GLY A 34 -9.09 27.40 19.14
C GLY A 34 -8.54 27.59 17.72
N SER A 35 -9.11 28.53 16.96
CA SER A 35 -8.64 28.86 15.61
C SER A 35 -7.25 29.51 15.61
N LEU A 36 -6.99 30.46 16.52
CA LEU A 36 -5.65 31.02 16.72
C LEU A 36 -4.62 29.96 17.14
N GLY A 37 -5.00 29.04 18.03
CA GLY A 37 -4.18 27.91 18.44
C GLY A 37 -3.79 27.01 17.26
N SER A 38 -4.77 26.64 16.43
CA SER A 38 -4.55 25.83 15.23
C SER A 38 -3.62 26.49 14.20
N VAL A 39 -3.77 27.81 13.97
CA VAL A 39 -2.88 28.55 13.06
C VAL A 39 -1.46 28.61 13.63
N ALA A 40 -1.30 28.90 14.92
CA ALA A 40 0.01 28.94 15.57
C ALA A 40 0.70 27.57 15.54
N GLU A 41 -0.05 26.50 15.79
CA GLU A 41 0.41 25.12 15.70
C GLU A 41 0.87 24.77 14.28
N THR A 42 0.08 25.16 13.27
CA THR A 42 0.42 24.94 11.85
C THR A 42 1.73 25.64 11.48
N VAL A 43 1.92 26.89 11.94
CA VAL A 43 3.16 27.65 11.68
C VAL A 43 4.34 27.02 12.42
N ALA A 44 4.17 26.64 13.69
CA ALA A 44 5.20 25.99 14.47
C ALA A 44 5.62 24.65 13.86
N ASN A 45 4.66 23.83 13.42
CA ASN A 45 4.90 22.58 12.73
C ASN A 45 5.63 22.80 11.41
N ARG A 46 5.26 23.83 10.64
CA ARG A 46 5.94 24.18 9.38
C ARG A 46 7.39 24.63 9.61
N VAL A 47 7.65 25.39 10.68
CA VAL A 47 9.00 25.82 11.06
C VAL A 47 9.81 24.62 11.57
N ALA A 48 9.23 23.77 12.41
CA ALA A 48 9.86 22.54 12.88
C ALA A 48 10.26 21.63 11.71
N HIS A 49 9.36 21.46 10.74
CA HIS A 49 9.63 20.70 9.53
C HIS A 49 10.79 21.28 8.72
N ARG A 50 10.85 22.61 8.54
CA ARG A 50 11.98 23.29 7.88
C ARG A 50 13.31 23.09 8.63
N LEU A 51 13.25 22.89 9.94
CA LEU A 51 14.41 22.59 10.77
C LEU A 51 14.73 21.08 10.83
N GLY A 52 14.05 20.24 10.05
CA GLY A 52 14.25 18.78 10.05
C GLY A 52 13.71 18.09 11.30
N MET A 53 12.75 18.73 11.99
CA MET A 53 12.06 18.21 13.15
C MET A 53 10.66 17.72 12.77
N GLY A 54 10.22 16.62 13.37
CA GLY A 54 8.94 15.99 13.09
C GLY A 54 9.08 14.55 12.58
N PRO A 55 7.96 13.84 12.43
CA PRO A 55 7.93 12.45 11.99
C PRO A 55 8.45 12.30 10.55
N LEU A 56 7.95 13.11 9.61
CA LEU A 56 8.37 13.09 8.20
C LEU A 56 9.89 13.27 8.06
N SER A 57 10.47 14.25 8.74
CA SER A 57 11.92 14.44 8.70
C SER A 57 12.73 13.29 9.32
N ALA A 58 12.16 12.55 10.28
CA ALA A 58 12.78 11.34 10.81
C ALA A 58 12.68 10.18 9.82
N ALA A 59 11.51 9.98 9.19
CA ALA A 59 11.34 9.02 8.11
C ALA A 59 12.28 9.32 6.93
N ASP A 60 12.44 10.58 6.52
CA ASP A 60 13.37 11.00 5.47
C ASP A 60 14.82 10.61 5.79
N ARG A 61 15.26 10.73 7.05
CA ARG A 61 16.61 10.33 7.45
C ARG A 61 16.78 8.81 7.38
N ILE A 62 15.73 8.06 7.71
CA ILE A 62 15.69 6.61 7.53
C ILE A 62 15.76 6.28 6.04
N ASN A 63 14.95 6.91 5.20
CA ASN A 63 14.94 6.69 3.75
C ASN A 63 16.32 6.99 3.14
N ARG A 64 16.92 8.15 3.44
CA ARG A 64 18.29 8.50 3.01
C ARG A 64 19.36 7.53 3.47
N PHE A 65 19.16 6.86 4.62
CA PHE A 65 20.07 5.81 5.04
C PHE A 65 20.06 4.65 4.05
N PHE A 66 18.93 4.29 3.46
CA PHE A 66 18.82 3.18 2.49
C PHE A 66 19.07 3.62 1.04
N ASP A 67 18.61 4.80 0.64
CA ASP A 67 18.63 5.35 -0.72
C ASP A 67 20.04 5.86 -1.16
N GLY A 68 21.11 5.20 -0.71
CA GLY A 68 22.49 5.52 -1.12
C GLY A 68 22.77 5.26 -2.60
N GLU A 69 24.05 5.22 -3.00
CA GLU A 69 24.56 5.12 -4.39
C GLU A 69 24.13 3.85 -5.19
N GLY A 70 22.84 3.58 -5.34
CA GLY A 70 22.24 2.52 -6.16
C GLY A 70 21.46 1.45 -5.38
N GLY A 71 20.56 0.74 -6.09
CA GLY A 71 19.67 -0.29 -5.51
C GLY A 71 20.38 -1.45 -4.81
N GLU A 72 21.56 -1.85 -5.29
CA GLU A 72 22.37 -2.89 -4.64
C GLU A 72 22.90 -2.47 -3.26
N ALA A 73 23.09 -1.16 -3.02
CA ALA A 73 23.45 -0.65 -1.71
C ALA A 73 22.28 -0.75 -0.72
N LYS A 74 21.04 -0.48 -1.19
CA LYS A 74 19.81 -0.63 -0.41
C LYS A 74 19.62 -2.07 0.06
N GLU A 75 19.67 -3.04 -0.84
CA GLU A 75 19.55 -4.47 -0.50
C GLU A 75 20.65 -4.95 0.45
N ARG A 76 21.89 -4.47 0.27
CA ARG A 76 23.01 -4.75 1.18
C ARG A 76 22.72 -4.27 2.60
N LYS A 77 22.25 -3.02 2.75
CA LYS A 77 21.87 -2.45 4.03
C LYS A 77 20.70 -3.20 4.68
N ILE A 78 19.68 -3.57 3.91
CA ILE A 78 18.51 -4.32 4.41
C ILE A 78 18.93 -5.64 5.08
N ALA A 79 19.72 -6.50 4.44
CA ALA A 79 20.13 -7.73 5.14
C ALA A 79 21.22 -7.51 6.20
N GLY A 80 21.93 -6.38 6.14
CA GLY A 80 22.83 -5.95 7.20
C GLY A 80 22.09 -5.68 8.51
N LEU A 81 20.81 -5.29 8.47
CA LEU A 81 20.01 -4.97 9.66
C LEU A 81 19.96 -6.11 10.68
N ARG A 82 19.97 -7.37 10.23
CA ARG A 82 19.91 -8.55 11.10
C ARG A 82 21.26 -9.10 11.51
N SER A 83 22.26 -8.96 10.64
CA SER A 83 23.51 -9.71 10.74
C SER A 83 24.66 -8.89 11.32
N ASP A 84 24.64 -7.57 11.11
CA ASP A 84 25.80 -6.73 11.37
C ASP A 84 25.42 -5.49 12.18
N GLN A 85 25.41 -5.63 13.51
CA GLN A 85 25.21 -4.49 14.41
C GLN A 85 26.34 -3.44 14.34
N SER A 86 27.45 -3.74 13.66
CA SER A 86 28.60 -2.85 13.51
C SER A 86 28.52 -1.96 12.26
N MET A 87 27.50 -2.15 11.41
CA MET A 87 27.30 -1.33 10.21
C MET A 87 27.21 0.16 10.56
N ILE A 88 28.00 0.96 9.85
CA ILE A 88 28.10 2.41 10.06
C ILE A 88 26.70 3.03 9.91
N GLY A 89 26.29 3.79 10.93
CA GLY A 89 25.00 4.48 10.94
C GLY A 89 23.83 3.72 11.55
N ILE A 90 23.97 2.43 11.93
CA ILE A 90 22.89 1.69 12.63
C ILE A 90 22.47 2.39 13.92
N LYS A 91 23.42 2.98 14.68
CA LYS A 91 23.09 3.74 15.90
C LYS A 91 22.20 4.95 15.60
N THR A 92 22.46 5.64 14.50
CA THR A 92 21.64 6.77 14.03
C THR A 92 20.26 6.28 13.60
N LEU A 93 20.21 5.18 12.84
CA LEU A 93 18.97 4.55 12.40
C LEU A 93 18.07 4.16 13.59
N ARG A 94 18.63 3.48 14.61
CA ARG A 94 17.91 3.16 15.86
C ARG A 94 17.38 4.41 16.55
N LYS A 95 18.19 5.48 16.60
CA LYS A 95 17.78 6.76 17.20
C LYS A 95 16.61 7.39 16.43
N ASP A 96 16.62 7.33 15.10
CA ASP A 96 15.52 7.85 14.28
C ASP A 96 14.24 6.99 14.43
N CYS A 97 14.34 5.66 14.49
CA CYS A 97 13.21 4.78 14.81
C CYS A 97 12.62 5.10 16.20
N ALA A 98 13.46 5.25 17.23
CA ALA A 98 13.01 5.62 18.57
C ALA A 98 12.37 7.02 18.60
N LYS A 99 12.88 7.95 17.79
CA LYS A 99 12.31 9.29 17.65
C LYS A 99 10.93 9.26 16.99
N LEU A 100 10.73 8.44 15.95
CA LEU A 100 9.41 8.21 15.34
C LEU A 100 8.40 7.68 16.37
N LEU A 101 8.78 6.67 17.17
CA LEU A 101 7.92 6.17 18.24
C LEU A 101 7.66 7.22 19.32
N ALA A 102 8.61 8.09 19.63
CA ALA A 102 8.37 9.17 20.58
C ALA A 102 7.29 10.16 20.08
N TYR A 103 7.12 10.31 18.77
CA TYR A 103 6.06 11.14 18.18
C TYR A 103 4.66 10.51 18.26
N THR A 104 4.53 9.22 18.57
CA THR A 104 3.21 8.56 18.76
C THR A 104 2.65 8.73 20.17
N ALA A 105 3.46 9.25 21.10
CA ALA A 105 3.07 9.49 22.48
C ALA A 105 1.87 10.43 22.60
N SER A 106 1.01 10.18 23.58
CA SER A 106 -0.25 10.94 23.79
C SER A 106 -0.06 12.44 24.04
N LYS A 107 1.13 12.85 24.50
CA LYS A 107 1.51 14.26 24.70
C LYS A 107 1.71 15.05 23.40
N GLN A 108 1.74 14.38 22.25
CA GLN A 108 1.90 15.02 20.94
C GLN A 108 0.54 15.41 20.36
N ALA A 109 0.52 16.41 19.49
CA ALA A 109 -0.68 16.78 18.74
C ALA A 109 -1.20 15.60 17.91
N THR A 110 -2.52 15.46 17.78
CA THR A 110 -3.15 14.35 17.06
C THR A 110 -2.58 14.17 15.67
N ARG A 111 -2.45 15.25 14.88
CA ARG A 111 -1.92 15.17 13.53
C ARG A 111 -0.47 14.66 13.49
N THR A 112 0.39 15.15 14.39
CA THR A 112 1.77 14.65 14.51
C THR A 112 1.81 13.16 14.84
N ARG A 113 0.88 12.66 15.65
CA ARG A 113 0.76 11.23 15.98
C ARG A 113 0.35 10.42 14.76
N ILE A 114 -0.68 10.87 14.03
CA ILE A 114 -1.14 10.25 12.77
C ILE A 114 0.01 10.18 11.76
N ASP A 115 0.68 11.30 11.51
CA ASP A 115 1.84 11.35 10.60
C ASP A 115 2.96 10.41 11.06
N ALA A 116 3.20 10.30 12.37
CA ALA A 116 4.20 9.37 12.93
C ALA A 116 3.82 7.90 12.72
N PHE A 117 2.55 7.56 12.91
CA PHE A 117 2.04 6.21 12.65
C PHE A 117 2.20 5.83 11.17
N TRP A 118 1.80 6.71 10.25
CA TRP A 118 2.03 6.52 8.81
C TRP A 118 3.51 6.36 8.47
N CYS A 119 4.38 7.22 9.01
CA CYS A 119 5.83 7.12 8.82
C CYS A 119 6.39 5.78 9.32
N ILE A 120 5.91 5.26 10.46
CA ILE A 120 6.36 3.97 11.00
C ILE A 120 5.95 2.85 10.06
N VAL A 121 4.68 2.82 9.63
CA VAL A 121 4.16 1.81 8.70
C VAL A 121 4.97 1.84 7.40
N ASP A 122 5.17 3.03 6.83
CA ASP A 122 5.91 3.22 5.58
C ASP A 122 7.33 2.64 5.67
N VAL A 123 8.15 3.12 6.62
CA VAL A 123 9.54 2.67 6.70
C VAL A 123 9.68 1.21 7.13
N ALA A 124 8.79 0.70 7.98
CA ALA A 124 8.85 -0.68 8.45
C ALA A 124 8.49 -1.69 7.33
N THR A 125 7.52 -1.33 6.47
CA THR A 125 7.09 -2.18 5.35
C THR A 125 8.02 -2.07 4.14
N ARG A 126 8.59 -0.87 3.90
CA ARG A 126 9.55 -0.63 2.81
C ARG A 126 10.92 -1.28 3.04
N TYR A 127 11.36 -1.39 4.30
CA TYR A 127 12.67 -1.96 4.64
C TYR A 127 12.53 -3.17 5.57
N PRO A 128 12.34 -4.39 5.01
CA PRO A 128 12.20 -5.61 5.81
C PRO A 128 13.32 -5.77 6.83
N GLY A 129 12.92 -6.03 8.07
CA GLY A 129 13.80 -6.12 9.21
C GLY A 129 13.77 -4.87 10.06
N LEU A 130 13.54 -3.66 9.52
CA LEU A 130 13.59 -2.42 10.31
C LEU A 130 12.64 -2.42 11.51
N ARG A 131 11.52 -3.15 11.42
CA ARG A 131 10.55 -3.39 12.49
C ARG A 131 11.20 -3.72 13.85
N HIS A 132 12.27 -4.53 13.86
CA HIS A 132 12.93 -4.92 15.11
C HIS A 132 13.45 -3.72 15.92
N PHE A 133 13.92 -2.65 15.26
CA PHE A 133 14.39 -1.47 15.98
C PHE A 133 13.27 -0.70 16.68
N PHE A 134 12.05 -0.74 16.14
CA PHE A 134 10.89 -0.17 16.84
C PHE A 134 10.55 -0.99 18.08
N LEU A 135 10.60 -2.31 17.97
CA LEU A 135 10.31 -3.25 19.07
C LEU A 135 11.39 -3.27 20.16
N GLU A 136 12.64 -2.97 19.83
CA GLU A 136 13.74 -2.85 20.81
C GLU A 136 13.62 -1.61 21.71
N THR A 137 12.74 -0.66 21.38
CA THR A 137 12.59 0.55 22.19
C THR A 137 11.80 0.28 23.48
N HIS A 138 12.19 0.95 24.56
CA HIS A 138 11.47 0.93 25.84
C HIS A 138 10.10 1.62 25.80
N ILE A 139 9.73 2.22 24.65
CA ILE A 139 8.46 2.93 24.46
C ILE A 139 7.33 1.93 24.17
N VAL A 140 7.66 0.81 23.52
CA VAL A 140 6.69 -0.23 23.16
C VAL A 140 6.44 -1.13 24.38
N PRO A 141 5.16 -1.36 24.77
CA PRO A 141 4.84 -2.25 25.88
C PRO A 141 5.22 -3.70 25.55
N SER A 142 5.67 -4.43 26.58
CA SER A 142 5.96 -5.87 26.51
C SER A 142 5.02 -6.64 27.46
N PRO A 143 4.32 -7.70 27.02
CA PRO A 143 4.38 -8.32 25.68
C PRO A 143 3.73 -7.46 24.59
N VAL A 144 4.26 -7.56 23.38
CA VAL A 144 3.77 -6.83 22.21
C VAL A 144 2.58 -7.59 21.62
N SER A 145 1.39 -6.98 21.66
CA SER A 145 0.18 -7.48 20.99
C SER A 145 -0.53 -6.35 20.27
N VAL A 146 -1.30 -6.66 19.22
CA VAL A 146 -2.07 -5.67 18.45
C VAL A 146 -3.00 -4.89 19.39
N ASP A 147 -3.81 -5.58 20.18
CA ASP A 147 -4.75 -4.96 21.12
C ASP A 147 -4.03 -4.15 22.21
N GLY A 148 -2.88 -4.63 22.69
CA GLY A 148 -2.07 -3.93 23.68
C GLY A 148 -1.52 -2.60 23.15
N LEU A 149 -1.04 -2.58 21.92
CA LEU A 149 -0.56 -1.36 21.25
C LEU A 149 -1.70 -0.40 20.95
N CYS A 150 -2.82 -0.88 20.41
CA CYS A 150 -4.01 -0.07 20.19
C CYS A 150 -4.50 0.57 21.48
N ALA A 151 -4.56 -0.18 22.58
CA ALA A 151 -4.95 0.32 23.89
C ALA A 151 -3.96 1.36 24.43
N PHE A 152 -2.66 1.12 24.26
CA PHE A 152 -1.59 2.04 24.68
C PHE A 152 -1.63 3.38 23.92
N TRP A 153 -1.99 3.35 22.63
CA TRP A 153 -2.04 4.54 21.78
C TRP A 153 -3.41 5.22 21.70
N LYS A 154 -4.39 4.82 22.52
CA LYS A 154 -5.71 5.46 22.55
C LYS A 154 -5.61 6.98 22.68
N PRO A 155 -6.46 7.74 21.97
CA PRO A 155 -6.48 9.18 22.12
C PRO A 155 -6.93 9.56 23.54
N GLN A 156 -6.30 10.59 24.11
CA GLN A 156 -6.66 11.11 25.45
C GLN A 156 -7.75 12.18 25.39
N HIS A 157 -8.02 12.72 24.21
CA HIS A 157 -8.97 13.80 23.97
C HIS A 157 -10.02 13.36 22.96
N CYS A 158 -11.21 13.98 23.02
CA CYS A 158 -12.24 13.78 22.02
C CYS A 158 -11.73 14.31 20.66
N LEU A 159 -11.64 13.42 19.68
CA LEU A 159 -11.32 13.77 18.31
C LEU A 159 -12.60 14.13 17.55
N SER A 160 -12.45 14.86 16.44
CA SER A 160 -13.55 14.96 15.48
C SER A 160 -13.92 13.55 14.97
N PRO A 161 -15.16 13.31 14.52
CA PRO A 161 -15.54 11.99 14.00
C PRO A 161 -14.67 11.52 12.83
N GLU A 162 -14.20 12.43 11.99
CA GLU A 162 -13.32 12.15 10.86
C GLU A 162 -11.91 11.76 11.34
N ASP A 163 -11.29 12.62 12.17
CA ASP A 163 -9.97 12.36 12.74
C ASP A 163 -9.98 11.07 13.59
N ALA A 164 -11.08 10.78 14.28
CA ALA A 164 -11.21 9.57 15.09
C ALA A 164 -11.12 8.31 14.22
N LYS A 165 -11.79 8.29 13.07
CA LYS A 165 -11.77 7.13 12.17
C LYS A 165 -10.38 6.96 11.52
N GLU A 166 -9.75 8.05 11.07
CA GLU A 166 -8.38 8.02 10.54
C GLU A 166 -7.39 7.54 11.61
N PHE A 167 -7.49 8.10 12.81
CA PHE A 167 -6.64 7.76 13.94
C PHE A 167 -6.78 6.27 14.32
N ASP A 168 -8.01 5.76 14.44
CA ASP A 168 -8.26 4.37 14.78
C ASP A 168 -7.73 3.42 13.70
N PHE A 169 -7.93 3.76 12.43
CA PHE A 169 -7.40 2.99 11.30
C PHE A 169 -5.87 2.93 11.33
N VAL A 170 -5.19 4.07 11.39
CA VAL A 170 -3.72 4.13 11.31
C VAL A 170 -3.06 3.53 12.55
N VAL A 171 -3.68 3.66 13.73
CA VAL A 171 -3.22 3.00 14.96
C VAL A 171 -3.31 1.49 14.81
N LYS A 172 -4.46 0.98 14.33
CA LYS A 172 -4.64 -0.46 14.11
C LYS A 172 -3.69 -0.99 13.05
N LEU A 173 -3.46 -0.22 11.98
CA LEU A 173 -2.48 -0.54 10.93
C LEU A 173 -1.06 -0.61 11.48
N THR A 174 -0.63 0.39 12.26
CA THR A 174 0.69 0.41 12.89
C THR A 174 0.86 -0.71 13.91
N ALA A 175 -0.14 -0.94 14.76
CA ALA A 175 -0.13 -2.03 15.74
C ALA A 175 -0.01 -3.39 15.04
N THR A 176 -0.75 -3.59 13.95
CA THR A 176 -0.66 -4.81 13.13
C THR A 176 0.73 -4.91 12.48
N CYS A 177 1.27 -3.81 11.92
CA CYS A 177 2.61 -3.76 11.34
C CYS A 177 3.71 -4.23 12.32
N LEU A 178 3.64 -3.77 13.56
CA LEU A 178 4.65 -4.05 14.57
C LEU A 178 4.44 -5.39 15.27
N ALA A 179 3.19 -5.77 15.58
CA ALA A 179 2.87 -6.91 16.43
C ALA A 179 2.40 -8.16 15.67
N ASP A 180 1.81 -8.03 14.48
CA ASP A 180 1.37 -9.20 13.70
C ASP A 180 2.58 -9.94 13.13
N GLY A 181 2.83 -11.12 13.68
CA GLY A 181 3.90 -11.98 13.24
C GLY A 181 3.67 -12.58 11.86
N ASN A 182 2.44 -12.74 11.38
CA ASN A 182 2.17 -13.60 10.23
C ASN A 182 2.78 -13.05 8.93
N ILE A 183 2.47 -11.79 8.60
CA ILE A 183 2.99 -11.15 7.38
C ILE A 183 4.43 -10.70 7.60
N ALA A 184 4.70 -10.00 8.72
CA ALA A 184 6.01 -9.40 8.96
C ALA A 184 7.11 -10.46 9.13
N ILE A 185 6.91 -11.52 9.92
CA ILE A 185 7.93 -12.56 10.09
C ILE A 185 8.21 -13.25 8.75
N LEU A 186 7.17 -13.51 7.96
CA LEU A 186 7.31 -14.16 6.67
C LEU A 186 8.17 -13.33 5.70
N VAL A 187 7.82 -12.05 5.51
CA VAL A 187 8.53 -11.16 4.60
C VAL A 187 9.96 -10.92 5.09
N GLU A 188 10.14 -10.68 6.39
CA GLU A 188 11.46 -10.37 6.92
C GLU A 188 12.38 -11.59 7.01
N ALA A 189 11.85 -12.82 7.13
CA ALA A 189 12.64 -14.05 7.08
C ALA A 189 13.32 -14.25 5.72
N ASN A 190 12.72 -13.75 4.64
CA ASN A 190 13.17 -13.99 3.27
C ASN A 190 13.29 -12.69 2.44
N PRO A 191 14.11 -11.72 2.85
CA PRO A 191 14.07 -10.36 2.28
C PRO A 191 14.73 -10.24 0.90
N ARG A 192 15.43 -11.27 0.41
CA ARG A 192 16.38 -11.15 -0.72
C ARG A 192 16.15 -12.08 -1.89
N GLN A 193 15.29 -13.06 -1.72
CA GLN A 193 15.09 -14.08 -2.72
C GLN A 193 13.60 -14.27 -2.86
N ASN A 194 13.21 -14.89 -3.96
CA ASN A 194 11.92 -15.53 -4.10
C ASN A 194 12.08 -17.00 -3.62
N PRO A 195 12.64 -17.33 -2.43
CA PRO A 195 12.71 -18.71 -2.06
C PRO A 195 11.26 -19.15 -1.84
N ARG A 196 10.94 -20.37 -2.26
CA ARG A 196 9.78 -21.04 -1.71
C ARG A 196 9.89 -20.92 -0.19
N ILE A 197 8.81 -20.52 0.48
CA ILE A 197 8.82 -20.34 1.92
C ILE A 197 9.11 -21.72 2.56
N GLU A 198 10.35 -21.96 2.98
CA GLU A 198 10.71 -23.18 3.71
C GLU A 198 9.91 -23.22 5.02
N GLY A 199 9.17 -24.31 5.24
CA GLY A 199 8.31 -24.48 6.42
C GLY A 199 6.86 -24.01 6.27
N CYS A 200 6.48 -23.36 5.17
CA CYS A 200 5.06 -23.21 4.82
C CYS A 200 4.58 -24.44 4.04
N ASN A 201 3.61 -25.16 4.60
CA ASN A 201 2.99 -26.33 3.98
C ASN A 201 2.33 -26.05 2.61
N THR A 202 2.24 -24.79 2.19
CA THR A 202 1.56 -24.34 0.97
C THR A 202 2.48 -24.23 -0.25
N GLY A 203 3.82 -24.21 -0.07
CA GLY A 203 4.77 -24.08 -1.19
C GLY A 203 4.73 -22.74 -1.95
N LEU A 204 3.99 -21.75 -1.43
CA LEU A 204 3.85 -20.41 -2.01
C LEU A 204 5.13 -19.61 -1.86
N THR A 205 5.34 -18.67 -2.78
CA THR A 205 6.32 -17.58 -2.61
C THR A 205 5.77 -16.51 -1.66
N VAL A 206 6.65 -15.65 -1.11
CA VAL A 206 6.23 -14.51 -0.28
C VAL A 206 5.26 -13.60 -1.05
N VAL A 207 5.54 -13.36 -2.34
CA VAL A 207 4.68 -12.55 -3.20
C VAL A 207 3.29 -13.21 -3.34
N GLU A 208 3.23 -14.50 -3.64
CA GLU A 208 1.94 -15.20 -3.75
C GLU A 208 1.16 -15.21 -2.44
N PHE A 209 1.83 -15.33 -1.29
CA PHE A 209 1.17 -15.21 0.01
C PHE A 209 0.56 -13.82 0.23
N LEU A 210 1.29 -12.75 -0.11
CA LEU A 210 0.78 -11.38 -0.03
C LEU A 210 -0.42 -11.19 -0.97
N LEU A 211 -0.33 -11.70 -2.21
CA LEU A 211 -1.42 -11.68 -3.19
C LEU A 211 -2.69 -12.40 -2.68
N VAL A 212 -2.55 -13.58 -2.07
CA VAL A 212 -3.68 -14.29 -1.45
C VAL A 212 -4.31 -13.46 -0.32
N THR A 213 -3.49 -12.77 0.46
CA THR A 213 -3.97 -11.90 1.54
C THR A 213 -4.79 -10.73 0.98
N LEU A 214 -4.34 -10.13 -0.13
CA LEU A 214 -5.09 -9.09 -0.85
C LEU A 214 -6.46 -9.58 -1.35
N TRP A 215 -6.56 -10.83 -1.80
CA TRP A 215 -7.82 -11.37 -2.35
C TRP A 215 -8.88 -11.67 -1.29
N SER A 216 -8.46 -11.97 -0.07
CA SER A 216 -9.33 -12.60 0.93
C SER A 216 -10.25 -11.64 1.70
N ARG A 217 -10.06 -10.31 1.57
CA ARG A 217 -10.52 -9.33 2.56
C ARG A 217 -10.91 -7.99 1.94
N THR A 218 -11.64 -7.17 2.69
CA THR A 218 -12.00 -5.81 2.27
C THR A 218 -10.76 -4.90 2.26
N LEU A 219 -10.68 -3.96 1.31
CA LEU A 219 -9.54 -3.05 1.15
C LEU A 219 -9.28 -2.14 2.38
N ALA A 220 -10.26 -2.00 3.27
CA ALA A 220 -10.14 -1.26 4.53
C ALA A 220 -9.53 -2.09 5.69
N GLU A 221 -9.19 -3.37 5.46
CA GLU A 221 -8.52 -4.16 6.48
C GLU A 221 -7.03 -3.81 6.59
N PRO A 222 -6.51 -3.59 7.81
CA PRO A 222 -5.09 -3.35 8.03
C PRO A 222 -4.14 -4.37 7.40
N SER A 223 -4.54 -5.65 7.36
CA SER A 223 -3.75 -6.72 6.75
C SER A 223 -3.59 -6.57 5.24
N VAL A 224 -4.62 -6.04 4.57
CA VAL A 224 -4.59 -5.74 3.13
C VAL A 224 -3.65 -4.57 2.87
N SER A 225 -3.79 -3.47 3.61
CA SER A 225 -2.87 -2.32 3.51
C SER A 225 -1.42 -2.69 3.77
N LEU A 226 -1.15 -3.55 4.77
CA LEU A 226 0.21 -4.07 4.99
C LEU A 226 0.70 -4.92 3.82
N SER A 227 -0.15 -5.77 3.26
CA SER A 227 0.23 -6.62 2.12
C SER A 227 0.56 -5.77 0.89
N VAL A 228 -0.22 -4.72 0.64
CA VAL A 228 0.05 -3.71 -0.41
C VAL A 228 1.43 -3.09 -0.20
N ARG A 229 1.71 -2.56 1.00
CA ARG A 229 2.98 -1.88 1.27
C ARG A 229 4.20 -2.80 1.28
N TYR A 230 4.07 -4.02 1.81
CA TYR A 230 5.16 -5.01 1.71
C TYR A 230 5.40 -5.42 0.26
N LEU A 231 4.34 -5.60 -0.55
CA LEU A 231 4.50 -5.89 -1.96
C LEU A 231 5.20 -4.74 -2.68
N ALA A 232 4.80 -3.49 -2.41
CA ALA A 232 5.49 -2.29 -2.92
C ALA A 232 6.99 -2.33 -2.56
N GLY A 233 7.32 -2.55 -1.29
CA GLY A 233 8.71 -2.66 -0.82
C GLY A 233 9.51 -3.76 -1.51
N ILE A 234 8.90 -4.92 -1.80
CA ILE A 234 9.54 -6.01 -2.56
C ILE A 234 9.77 -5.61 -4.02
N LEU A 235 8.77 -4.97 -4.65
CA LEU A 235 8.88 -4.49 -6.03
C LEU A 235 9.90 -3.35 -6.18
N GLU A 236 10.26 -2.65 -5.12
CA GLU A 236 11.37 -1.68 -5.18
C GLU A 236 12.78 -2.32 -5.18
N LEU A 237 12.90 -3.64 -4.95
CA LEU A 237 14.19 -4.32 -4.91
C LEU A 237 14.64 -4.70 -6.32
N LYS A 238 15.86 -4.32 -6.69
CA LYS A 238 16.45 -4.64 -8.00
C LYS A 238 16.55 -6.16 -8.19
N SER A 239 16.87 -6.91 -7.14
CA SER A 239 16.95 -8.37 -7.15
C SER A 239 15.64 -9.05 -7.54
N PHE A 240 14.49 -8.41 -7.33
CA PHE A 240 13.20 -8.93 -7.77
C PHE A 240 13.14 -8.97 -9.31
N TRP A 241 13.46 -7.85 -9.97
CA TRP A 241 13.36 -7.68 -11.43
C TRP A 241 14.48 -8.36 -12.24
N LEU A 242 15.60 -8.68 -11.60
CA LEU A 242 16.67 -9.46 -12.22
C LEU A 242 16.31 -10.94 -12.42
N GLN A 243 15.21 -11.43 -11.83
CA GLN A 243 14.73 -12.79 -12.03
C GLN A 243 14.14 -12.96 -13.43
N SER A 244 14.45 -14.05 -14.11
CA SER A 244 13.94 -14.33 -15.46
C SER A 244 13.34 -15.73 -15.58
N GLY A 245 12.44 -15.90 -16.54
CA GLY A 245 11.89 -17.21 -16.89
C GLY A 245 10.40 -17.33 -16.58
N PRO A 246 9.80 -18.49 -16.92
CA PRO A 246 8.34 -18.64 -16.98
C PRO A 246 7.65 -18.52 -15.61
N ILE A 247 8.35 -18.85 -14.52
CA ILE A 247 7.82 -18.70 -13.15
C ILE A 247 7.72 -17.22 -12.77
N PHE A 248 8.74 -16.43 -13.09
CA PHE A 248 8.72 -14.99 -12.83
C PHE A 248 7.64 -14.29 -13.65
N ASP A 249 7.50 -14.66 -14.94
CA ASP A 249 6.45 -14.09 -15.79
C ASP A 249 5.04 -14.42 -15.28
N ASP A 250 4.83 -15.62 -14.70
CA ASP A 250 3.57 -16.00 -14.07
C ASP A 250 3.29 -15.20 -12.79
N VAL A 251 4.31 -14.99 -11.95
CA VAL A 251 4.18 -14.16 -10.75
C VAL A 251 3.85 -12.71 -11.13
N LEU A 252 4.55 -12.14 -12.11
CA LEU A 252 4.30 -10.77 -12.56
C LEU A 252 2.89 -10.62 -13.18
N ARG A 253 2.45 -11.61 -13.97
CA ARG A 253 1.09 -11.66 -14.49
C ARG A 253 0.06 -11.64 -13.36
N LYS A 254 0.23 -12.49 -12.34
CA LYS A 254 -0.67 -12.52 -11.16
C LYS A 254 -0.67 -11.18 -10.44
N VAL A 255 0.49 -10.57 -10.19
CA VAL A 255 0.58 -9.23 -9.55
C VAL A 255 -0.23 -8.20 -10.34
N ASN A 256 -0.02 -8.11 -11.65
CA ASN A 256 -0.77 -7.19 -12.52
C ASN A 256 -2.28 -7.46 -12.50
N GLU A 257 -2.71 -8.73 -12.56
CA GLU A 257 -4.13 -9.09 -12.52
C GLU A 257 -4.81 -8.66 -11.20
N HIS A 258 -4.14 -8.82 -10.06
CA HIS A 258 -4.69 -8.36 -8.79
C HIS A 258 -4.76 -6.85 -8.72
N VAL A 259 -3.71 -6.16 -9.19
CA VAL A 259 -3.70 -4.70 -9.23
C VAL A 259 -4.79 -4.17 -10.15
N CYS A 260 -5.01 -4.79 -11.32
CA CYS A 260 -6.14 -4.49 -12.19
C CYS A 260 -7.46 -4.62 -11.44
N GLN A 261 -7.70 -5.76 -10.80
CA GLN A 261 -8.95 -6.00 -10.06
C GLN A 261 -9.16 -4.93 -8.98
N MET A 262 -8.12 -4.58 -8.22
CA MET A 262 -8.20 -3.54 -7.19
C MET A 262 -8.56 -2.16 -7.76
N LEU A 263 -7.96 -1.79 -8.90
CA LEU A 263 -8.30 -0.53 -9.60
C LEU A 263 -9.72 -0.57 -10.17
N GLU A 264 -10.21 -1.73 -10.59
CA GLU A 264 -11.59 -1.90 -11.04
C GLU A 264 -12.60 -1.86 -9.88
N ASP A 265 -12.26 -2.44 -8.73
CA ASP A 265 -13.08 -2.39 -7.51
C ASP A 265 -13.18 -0.96 -6.94
N LEU A 266 -12.14 -0.14 -7.18
CA LEU A 266 -12.15 1.30 -6.90
C LEU A 266 -12.92 2.12 -7.94
N ASP A 267 -13.39 1.46 -8.99
CA ASP A 267 -14.22 2.04 -10.03
C ASP A 267 -13.56 3.27 -10.65
N ILE A 268 -12.27 3.13 -10.98
CA ILE A 268 -11.42 4.18 -11.55
C ILE A 268 -11.97 4.71 -12.89
N LYS A 269 -12.83 3.93 -13.56
CA LYS A 269 -13.46 4.29 -14.83
C LYS A 269 -14.61 5.30 -14.65
N GLN A 270 -15.27 5.36 -13.49
CA GLN A 270 -16.39 6.28 -13.26
C GLN A 270 -15.90 7.64 -12.76
N GLN A 271 -16.50 8.71 -13.28
CA GLN A 271 -16.21 10.09 -12.89
C GLN A 271 -16.92 10.52 -11.61
N ALA A 272 -18.00 9.83 -11.22
CA ALA A 272 -18.76 10.20 -10.04
C ALA A 272 -17.93 9.93 -8.79
N GLN A 273 -17.63 11.00 -8.07
CA GLN A 273 -17.00 10.95 -6.76
C GLN A 273 -18.10 10.62 -5.76
N ASP A 274 -18.46 9.35 -5.64
CA ASP A 274 -19.22 8.92 -4.46
C ASP A 274 -18.31 9.16 -3.25
N GLU A 275 -18.74 10.07 -2.36
CA GLU A 275 -18.04 10.50 -1.13
C GLU A 275 -17.80 9.35 -0.13
N THR A 276 -18.09 8.10 -0.49
CA THR A 276 -17.61 6.92 0.22
C THR A 276 -16.12 6.69 -0.05
N GLU A 277 -15.30 7.68 0.30
CA GLU A 277 -13.88 7.45 0.60
C GLU A 277 -13.83 6.58 1.87
N SER A 278 -13.92 5.27 1.64
CA SER A 278 -13.51 4.27 2.62
C SER A 278 -12.10 4.62 3.08
N LEU A 279 -11.84 4.52 4.38
CA LEU A 279 -10.51 4.65 4.96
C LEU A 279 -9.58 3.61 4.34
N MET A 280 -8.94 4.01 3.25
CA MET A 280 -8.08 3.19 2.43
C MET A 280 -6.69 3.82 2.41
N ASP A 281 -5.70 2.95 2.36
CA ASP A 281 -4.29 3.32 2.27
C ASP A 281 -3.91 3.68 0.82
N PHE A 282 -4.44 4.80 0.31
CA PHE A 282 -4.15 5.28 -1.05
C PHE A 282 -2.66 5.53 -1.28
N ASP A 283 -1.94 6.03 -0.27
CA ASP A 283 -0.49 6.21 -0.34
C ASP A 283 0.24 4.86 -0.54
N GLY A 284 -0.18 3.82 0.17
CA GLY A 284 0.36 2.47 0.00
C GLY A 284 0.09 1.90 -1.40
N LEU A 285 -1.12 2.14 -1.93
CA LEU A 285 -1.50 1.74 -3.28
C LEU A 285 -0.71 2.49 -4.36
N ASP A 286 -0.57 3.81 -4.24
CA ASP A 286 0.22 4.62 -5.18
C ASP A 286 1.68 4.17 -5.18
N ALA A 287 2.24 3.86 -4.01
CA ALA A 287 3.58 3.29 -3.89
C ALA A 287 3.71 1.92 -4.57
N LEU A 288 2.73 1.03 -4.41
CA LEU A 288 2.70 -0.27 -5.09
C LEU A 288 2.67 -0.11 -6.62
N LEU A 289 1.77 0.72 -7.12
CA LEU A 289 1.58 0.98 -8.55
C LEU A 289 2.84 1.62 -9.16
N THR A 290 3.43 2.59 -8.46
CA THR A 290 4.68 3.25 -8.85
C THR A 290 5.84 2.26 -8.92
N ALA A 291 6.01 1.42 -7.88
CA ALA A 291 7.08 0.41 -7.84
C ALA A 291 6.91 -0.65 -8.95
N LEU A 292 5.68 -1.04 -9.24
CA LEU A 292 5.34 -1.96 -10.32
C LEU A 292 5.73 -1.39 -11.69
N GLN A 293 5.35 -0.14 -11.98
CA GLN A 293 5.69 0.53 -13.24
C GLN A 293 7.19 0.75 -13.36
N ALA A 294 7.84 1.38 -12.37
CA ALA A 294 9.28 1.62 -12.39
C ALA A 294 10.08 0.31 -12.61
N GLY A 295 9.65 -0.77 -11.98
CA GLY A 295 10.26 -2.08 -12.14
C GLY A 295 10.06 -2.72 -13.52
N ILE A 296 8.86 -2.64 -14.10
CA ILE A 296 8.61 -3.08 -15.49
C ILE A 296 9.49 -2.29 -16.46
N HIS A 297 9.63 -0.98 -16.23
CA HIS A 297 10.48 -0.11 -17.02
C HIS A 297 11.95 -0.54 -16.95
N ASP A 298 12.50 -0.66 -15.75
CA ASP A 298 13.89 -1.04 -15.53
C ASP A 298 14.19 -2.44 -16.08
N MET A 299 13.26 -3.38 -15.94
CA MET A 299 13.35 -4.72 -16.50
C MET A 299 13.40 -4.69 -18.04
N THR A 300 12.51 -3.91 -18.67
CA THR A 300 12.41 -3.78 -20.13
C THR A 300 13.70 -3.20 -20.71
N LEU A 301 14.24 -2.14 -20.10
CA LEU A 301 15.52 -1.55 -20.48
C LEU A 301 16.68 -2.51 -20.27
N SER A 302 16.75 -3.17 -19.11
CA SER A 302 17.84 -4.09 -18.77
C SER A 302 17.91 -5.30 -19.71
N ARG A 303 16.74 -5.79 -20.16
CA ARG A 303 16.64 -6.93 -21.07
C ARG A 303 16.71 -6.54 -22.55
N LYS A 304 16.74 -5.23 -22.86
CA LYS A 304 16.69 -4.70 -24.23
C LYS A 304 15.53 -5.29 -25.03
N MET A 305 14.38 -5.42 -24.40
CA MET A 305 13.20 -6.03 -25.04
C MET A 305 12.65 -5.08 -26.11
N GLU A 306 12.43 -5.63 -27.29
CA GLU A 306 11.72 -4.94 -28.38
C GLU A 306 10.21 -5.01 -28.13
N THR A 307 9.44 -4.03 -28.62
CA THR A 307 7.99 -3.96 -28.40
C THR A 307 7.27 -5.24 -28.83
N THR A 308 7.70 -5.88 -29.92
CA THR A 308 7.16 -7.16 -30.38
C THR A 308 7.39 -8.27 -29.37
N THR A 309 8.60 -8.37 -28.81
CA THR A 309 8.93 -9.38 -27.78
C THR A 309 8.22 -9.14 -26.45
N LEU A 310 7.87 -7.89 -26.13
CA LEU A 310 7.07 -7.56 -24.95
C LEU A 310 5.64 -8.12 -25.08
N GLN A 311 5.02 -7.98 -26.24
CA GLN A 311 3.64 -8.43 -26.48
C GLN A 311 3.47 -9.94 -26.31
N ASP A 312 4.52 -10.72 -26.55
CA ASP A 312 4.53 -12.18 -26.36
C ASP A 312 4.65 -12.60 -24.87
N CYS A 313 4.95 -11.65 -23.96
CA CYS A 313 5.11 -11.96 -22.54
C CYS A 313 3.75 -12.17 -21.86
N LYS A 314 3.65 -13.22 -21.02
CA LYS A 314 2.39 -13.58 -20.30
C LYS A 314 1.82 -12.46 -19.41
N TRP A 315 2.67 -11.57 -18.92
CA TRP A 315 2.29 -10.47 -18.04
C TRP A 315 1.91 -9.19 -18.78
N TYR A 316 2.18 -9.10 -20.09
CA TYR A 316 2.05 -7.87 -20.86
C TYR A 316 0.60 -7.38 -20.92
N GLN A 317 -0.35 -8.27 -21.23
CA GLN A 317 -1.76 -7.90 -21.34
C GLN A 317 -2.32 -7.32 -20.03
N SER A 318 -1.96 -7.91 -18.90
CA SER A 318 -2.41 -7.40 -17.60
C SER A 318 -1.68 -6.10 -17.22
N ALA A 319 -0.39 -5.94 -17.57
CA ALA A 319 0.30 -4.66 -17.39
C ALA A 319 -0.31 -3.53 -18.25
N GLU A 320 -0.68 -3.82 -19.50
CA GLU A 320 -1.36 -2.88 -20.38
C GLU A 320 -2.68 -2.41 -19.79
N GLN A 321 -3.45 -3.32 -19.20
CA GLN A 321 -4.70 -2.99 -18.50
C GLN A 321 -4.44 -2.06 -17.30
N VAL A 322 -3.46 -2.37 -16.44
CA VAL A 322 -3.08 -1.48 -15.31
C VAL A 322 -2.75 -0.08 -15.83
N VAL A 323 -1.87 0.03 -16.84
CA VAL A 323 -1.47 1.33 -17.41
C VAL A 323 -2.69 2.06 -18.00
N SER A 324 -3.60 1.35 -18.65
CA SER A 324 -4.83 1.95 -19.18
C SER A 324 -5.75 2.52 -18.10
N LEU A 325 -5.86 1.84 -16.95
CA LEU A 325 -6.66 2.30 -15.80
C LEU A 325 -6.01 3.51 -15.13
N LEU A 326 -4.68 3.53 -15.01
CA LEU A 326 -3.95 4.66 -14.43
C LEU A 326 -3.99 5.93 -15.28
N ARG A 327 -4.38 5.84 -16.57
CA ARG A 327 -4.55 6.99 -17.45
C ARG A 327 -5.91 7.69 -17.29
N PHE A 328 -6.82 7.18 -16.44
CA PHE A 328 -8.09 7.87 -16.17
C PHE A 328 -7.91 9.04 -15.18
N PRO A 329 -8.72 10.11 -15.29
CA PRO A 329 -8.61 11.28 -14.40
C PRO A 329 -8.75 10.96 -12.91
N LYS A 330 -9.60 9.99 -12.54
CA LYS A 330 -9.75 9.57 -11.15
C LYS A 330 -8.46 8.97 -10.58
N ALA A 331 -7.66 8.32 -11.41
CA ALA A 331 -6.34 7.81 -11.00
C ALA A 331 -5.31 8.94 -10.78
N GLU A 332 -5.41 10.06 -11.49
CA GLU A 332 -4.55 11.24 -11.23
C GLU A 332 -4.78 11.79 -9.82
N ALA A 333 -6.04 11.83 -9.37
CA ALA A 333 -6.40 12.31 -8.04
C ALA A 333 -5.99 11.34 -6.93
N LEU A 334 -6.17 10.03 -7.15
CA LEU A 334 -5.92 9.00 -6.13
C LEU A 334 -4.47 8.50 -6.08
N PHE A 335 -3.81 8.43 -7.24
CA PHE A 335 -2.50 7.80 -7.43
C PHE A 335 -1.58 8.71 -8.28
N PRO A 336 -1.26 9.91 -7.80
CA PRO A 336 -0.56 10.91 -8.60
C PRO A 336 0.81 10.44 -9.10
N ASN A 337 1.55 9.65 -8.31
CA ASN A 337 2.87 9.18 -8.72
C ASN A 337 2.77 8.11 -9.82
N ALA A 338 1.88 7.13 -9.65
CA ALA A 338 1.66 6.09 -10.65
C ALA A 338 1.02 6.62 -11.94
N HIS A 339 0.13 7.62 -11.82
CA HIS A 339 -0.41 8.34 -12.97
C HIS A 339 0.70 9.02 -13.77
N ALA A 340 1.60 9.74 -13.10
CA ALA A 340 2.72 10.43 -13.75
C ALA A 340 3.61 9.47 -14.55
N TRP A 341 3.86 8.26 -14.04
CA TRP A 341 4.55 7.20 -14.78
C TRP A 341 3.76 6.71 -15.98
N ALA A 342 2.46 6.46 -15.82
CA ALA A 342 1.60 5.91 -16.86
C ALA A 342 1.52 6.79 -18.11
N ILE A 343 1.69 8.11 -17.97
CA ILE A 343 1.61 9.09 -19.06
C ILE A 343 2.95 9.41 -19.72
N THR A 344 4.07 8.85 -19.25
CA THR A 344 5.39 9.07 -19.88
C THR A 344 5.44 8.53 -21.32
N ASP A 345 6.20 9.20 -22.19
CA ASP A 345 6.36 8.81 -23.60
C ASP A 345 6.88 7.37 -23.76
N GLU A 346 7.73 6.92 -22.83
CA GLU A 346 8.29 5.58 -22.79
C GLU A 346 7.18 4.53 -22.55
N PHE A 347 6.32 4.76 -21.56
CA PHE A 347 5.17 3.90 -21.31
C PHE A 347 4.11 3.98 -22.40
N GLN A 348 3.91 5.13 -23.03
CA GLN A 348 3.03 5.24 -24.20
C GLN A 348 3.56 4.43 -25.39
N ARG A 349 4.88 4.37 -25.57
CA ARG A 349 5.50 3.56 -26.62
C ARG A 349 5.37 2.06 -26.37
N TRP A 350 5.52 1.61 -25.12
CA TRP A 350 5.39 0.20 -24.78
C TRP A 350 3.93 -0.26 -24.68
N PHE A 351 3.06 0.60 -24.18
CA PHE A 351 1.62 0.36 -24.01
C PHE A 351 0.84 1.43 -24.78
N PRO A 352 0.62 1.22 -26.08
CA PRO A 352 -0.03 2.19 -26.97
C PRO A 352 -1.55 2.24 -26.77
N THR A 353 -2.00 2.32 -25.51
CA THR A 353 -3.40 2.56 -25.17
C THR A 353 -3.67 4.07 -25.26
N PRO A 354 -4.66 4.50 -26.07
CA PRO A 354 -4.94 5.92 -26.23
C PRO A 354 -5.29 6.54 -24.88
N TYR A 355 -4.61 7.64 -24.55
CA TYR A 355 -4.99 8.46 -23.42
C TYR A 355 -6.41 8.98 -23.68
N ARG A 356 -7.36 8.63 -22.82
CA ARG A 356 -8.71 9.16 -22.91
C ARG A 356 -8.69 10.60 -22.41
N VAL A 357 -8.28 11.53 -23.29
CA VAL A 357 -8.53 12.95 -23.07
C VAL A 357 -10.04 13.10 -22.99
N GLN A 358 -10.56 13.38 -21.79
CA GLN A 358 -11.93 13.84 -21.69
C GLN A 358 -11.95 15.25 -22.28
N GLU A 359 -12.65 15.41 -23.39
CA GLU A 359 -13.08 16.73 -23.83
C GLU A 359 -14.05 17.25 -22.76
N PHE A 360 -13.56 18.13 -21.90
CA PHE A 360 -14.41 18.86 -20.97
C PHE A 360 -15.23 19.84 -21.80
N THR A 361 -16.46 19.46 -22.14
CA THR A 361 -17.46 20.42 -22.59
C THR A 361 -17.83 21.27 -21.39
N VAL A 362 -17.07 22.35 -21.15
CA VAL A 362 -17.45 23.37 -20.18
C VAL A 362 -18.71 24.03 -20.72
N VAL A 363 -19.87 23.53 -20.30
CA VAL A 363 -21.14 24.21 -20.52
C VAL A 363 -21.11 25.44 -19.64
N VAL A 364 -20.55 26.54 -20.17
CA VAL A 364 -20.68 27.84 -19.55
C VAL A 364 -22.15 28.19 -19.64
N PRO A 365 -22.90 28.27 -18.51
CA PRO A 365 -24.26 28.75 -18.57
C PRO A 365 -24.19 30.18 -19.13
N VAL A 366 -24.75 30.38 -20.32
CA VAL A 366 -24.98 31.71 -20.86
C VAL A 366 -26.04 32.31 -19.92
N THR A 367 -25.59 33.00 -18.89
CA THR A 367 -26.47 33.85 -18.09
C THR A 367 -26.90 34.96 -19.02
N GLY A 368 -28.09 34.81 -19.61
CA GLY A 368 -28.74 35.86 -20.37
C GLY A 368 -28.89 37.09 -19.48
N ARG A 369 -27.98 38.04 -19.63
CA ARG A 369 -28.28 39.45 -19.48
C ARG A 369 -28.50 39.99 -20.88
N ASP A 370 -29.65 40.63 -21.01
CA ASP A 370 -30.10 41.52 -22.09
C ASP A 370 -31.36 40.98 -22.77
N ALA A 371 -32.41 40.83 -21.95
CA ALA A 371 -33.80 40.86 -22.39
C ALA A 371 -34.44 42.13 -21.81
N GLU A 372 -34.00 43.29 -22.28
CA GLU A 372 -34.78 44.53 -22.17
C GLU A 372 -34.77 45.23 -23.54
N ASP A 373 -35.97 45.61 -23.96
CA ASP A 373 -36.34 46.57 -24.99
C ASP A 373 -36.11 46.21 -26.46
N HIS A 374 -37.15 45.69 -27.11
CA HIS A 374 -37.69 46.32 -28.33
C HIS A 374 -39.14 45.86 -28.60
N GLU A 375 -40.05 46.75 -28.23
CA GLU A 375 -41.46 46.76 -28.59
C GLU A 375 -41.65 47.50 -29.95
N TYR A 376 -42.72 47.14 -30.69
CA TYR A 376 -43.26 47.78 -31.91
C TYR A 376 -42.54 47.59 -33.26
N PHE A 377 -43.08 46.71 -34.12
CA PHE A 377 -43.87 47.13 -35.29
C PHE A 377 -44.63 45.93 -35.88
N ASP A 378 -45.94 46.10 -36.00
CA ASP A 378 -46.89 45.20 -36.65
C ASP A 378 -47.03 45.56 -38.15
N GLN A 379 -47.60 44.61 -38.89
CA GLN A 379 -48.15 44.69 -40.26
C GLN A 379 -47.24 44.33 -41.43
N GLY A 380 -47.54 43.16 -42.01
CA GLY A 380 -47.88 43.12 -43.44
C GLY A 380 -47.33 41.96 -44.25
N GLY A 381 -48.22 41.04 -44.63
CA GLY A 381 -48.28 40.62 -46.03
C GLY A 381 -47.80 39.21 -46.40
N HIS A 382 -48.79 38.38 -46.72
CA HIS A 382 -48.85 37.45 -47.87
C HIS A 382 -47.85 36.27 -48.03
N SER A 383 -48.40 35.06 -47.78
CA SER A 383 -48.82 34.08 -48.82
C SER A 383 -47.78 33.14 -49.46
N VAL A 384 -48.26 31.89 -49.69
CA VAL A 384 -47.84 30.91 -50.73
C VAL A 384 -46.60 30.06 -50.34
N VAL A 385 -46.52 28.71 -50.38
CA VAL A 385 -47.38 27.59 -50.84
C VAL A 385 -46.61 26.25 -50.62
N THR A 386 -47.34 25.13 -50.48
CA THR A 386 -47.00 23.69 -50.73
C THR A 386 -45.82 23.06 -49.96
N GLU A 387 -45.75 21.76 -49.65
CA GLU A 387 -46.47 20.50 -49.90
C GLU A 387 -45.95 19.53 -48.81
N GLU A 388 -46.79 18.80 -48.08
CA GLU A 388 -47.05 17.35 -48.26
C GLU A 388 -45.77 16.50 -48.47
N ASP A 389 -45.42 15.69 -47.46
CA ASP A 389 -45.62 14.25 -47.61
C ASP A 389 -45.55 13.50 -46.27
N ASP A 390 -46.55 12.64 -46.12
CA ASP A 390 -46.75 11.62 -45.10
C ASP A 390 -45.64 10.56 -45.11
N VAL A 391 -45.38 9.92 -43.97
CA VAL A 391 -45.68 8.47 -43.78
C VAL A 391 -45.72 8.16 -42.28
N ALA A 392 -46.87 7.61 -41.91
CA ALA A 392 -47.24 7.07 -40.63
C ALA A 392 -46.36 5.90 -40.13
N SER A 393 -46.26 5.75 -38.82
CA SER A 393 -46.88 4.59 -38.17
C SER A 393 -46.96 4.78 -36.66
N ASP A 394 -48.21 4.78 -36.21
CA ASP A 394 -48.69 4.56 -34.85
C ASP A 394 -48.04 3.35 -34.18
N VAL A 395 -47.94 3.36 -32.84
CA VAL A 395 -48.80 2.56 -31.96
C VAL A 395 -48.84 3.19 -30.56
N SER A 396 -50.01 3.76 -30.27
CA SER A 396 -50.73 3.95 -29.00
C SER A 396 -50.03 3.78 -27.64
N SER A 397 -50.01 4.92 -26.95
CA SER A 397 -50.33 5.15 -25.53
C SER A 397 -51.38 4.22 -24.90
N VAL A 398 -51.22 3.89 -23.60
CA VAL A 398 -52.32 3.96 -22.61
C VAL A 398 -51.76 4.46 -21.27
N SER A 399 -52.42 5.52 -20.80
CA SER A 399 -52.32 6.24 -19.53
C SER A 399 -53.02 5.49 -18.40
N SER A 400 -52.61 5.69 -17.14
CA SER A 400 -53.54 6.10 -16.06
C SER A 400 -52.80 6.42 -14.76
N ASP A 401 -53.00 7.66 -14.32
CA ASP A 401 -52.93 8.09 -12.93
C ASP A 401 -53.93 7.33 -12.05
N ALA A 402 -53.60 7.12 -10.77
CA ALA A 402 -54.52 7.40 -9.66
C ALA A 402 -53.85 7.26 -8.27
N THR A 403 -53.91 8.36 -7.53
CA THR A 403 -53.82 8.50 -6.07
C THR A 403 -54.89 7.75 -5.28
N SER A 404 -54.57 7.21 -4.09
CA SER A 404 -55.40 7.21 -2.85
C SER A 404 -54.55 6.63 -1.68
N VAL A 405 -54.30 7.34 -0.56
CA VAL A 405 -55.14 7.67 0.61
C VAL A 405 -55.33 6.51 1.62
N ILE A 406 -54.62 6.63 2.75
CA ILE A 406 -54.99 6.41 4.17
C ILE A 406 -55.62 5.06 4.58
N SER A 407 -55.00 4.38 5.56
CA SER A 407 -55.63 4.04 6.85
C SER A 407 -54.62 3.63 7.93
N LYS A 408 -54.77 4.29 9.09
CA LYS A 408 -54.26 3.90 10.41
C LYS A 408 -55.11 2.75 10.93
N GLU A 409 -54.49 1.82 11.67
CA GLU A 409 -55.12 1.27 12.87
C GLU A 409 -54.05 0.74 13.83
N ALA A 410 -54.26 1.08 15.10
CA ALA A 410 -53.41 0.79 16.24
C ALA A 410 -53.90 -0.49 16.93
N LEU A 411 -52.98 -1.23 17.58
CA LEU A 411 -53.35 -1.92 18.82
C LEU A 411 -52.11 -2.25 19.67
N GLU A 412 -52.27 -1.89 20.92
CA GLU A 412 -51.37 -2.00 22.07
C GLU A 412 -51.13 -3.46 22.49
N ALA A 413 -49.94 -3.77 23.00
CA ALA A 413 -49.78 -4.69 24.13
C ALA A 413 -48.41 -4.50 24.80
N GLU A 414 -48.47 -4.33 26.11
CA GLU A 414 -47.39 -4.08 27.08
C GLU A 414 -46.33 -5.20 27.24
N PRO A 415 -45.19 -4.88 27.88
CA PRO A 415 -44.01 -5.75 27.97
C PRO A 415 -44.06 -6.69 29.19
N GLN A 416 -43.77 -7.98 28.98
CA GLN A 416 -43.56 -8.92 30.08
C GLN A 416 -42.08 -9.05 30.48
N ALA A 417 -41.79 -8.56 31.68
CA ALA A 417 -40.86 -9.02 32.70
C ALA A 417 -39.68 -9.95 32.27
N ALA A 418 -38.47 -9.41 32.34
CA ALA A 418 -37.24 -10.19 32.47
C ALA A 418 -36.97 -10.51 33.96
N PRO A 419 -36.68 -11.76 34.34
CA PRO A 419 -36.23 -12.08 35.69
C PRO A 419 -34.72 -11.84 35.82
N SER A 420 -34.38 -11.03 36.82
CA SER A 420 -33.05 -10.84 37.38
C SER A 420 -32.43 -12.16 37.85
N ILE A 421 -31.29 -12.56 37.28
CA ILE A 421 -30.44 -13.61 37.85
C ILE A 421 -29.35 -12.97 38.70
N ARG A 422 -29.35 -13.38 39.97
CA ARG A 422 -28.45 -12.98 41.04
C ARG A 422 -27.02 -13.47 40.80
N ARG A 423 -26.08 -12.61 41.21
CA ARG A 423 -24.71 -12.97 41.60
C ARG A 423 -24.74 -14.06 42.66
N ASN A 424 -23.93 -15.11 42.47
CA ASN A 424 -23.36 -15.89 43.57
C ASN A 424 -21.83 -15.84 43.45
N THR A 425 -21.23 -15.48 44.57
CA THR A 425 -19.81 -15.50 44.88
C THR A 425 -19.37 -16.89 45.34
N ASP A 426 -18.05 -17.11 45.29
CA ASP A 426 -17.26 -18.14 45.98
C ASP A 426 -17.46 -19.58 45.42
N ASN A 427 -16.44 -20.38 45.04
CA ASN A 427 -15.26 -20.74 45.80
C ASN A 427 -14.32 -21.67 44.97
N GLU A 428 -13.04 -21.70 45.36
CA GLU A 428 -12.11 -22.84 45.33
C GLU A 428 -11.51 -23.44 44.03
N ARG A 429 -10.24 -23.05 43.81
CA ARG A 429 -9.03 -23.90 43.70
C ARG A 429 -9.17 -25.36 43.22
N SER A 430 -8.57 -25.64 42.05
CA SER A 430 -7.62 -26.74 41.78
C SER A 430 -7.05 -26.52 40.36
N ALA A 431 -5.81 -26.04 40.19
CA ALA A 431 -4.60 -26.84 40.11
C ALA A 431 -4.58 -27.86 38.94
N THR A 432 -4.29 -27.38 37.74
CA THR A 432 -3.59 -28.17 36.70
C THR A 432 -2.52 -27.30 36.07
N SER A 433 -1.30 -27.81 36.12
CA SER A 433 -0.07 -27.20 35.61
C SER A 433 -0.01 -27.32 34.09
N GLU A 434 -0.20 -26.21 33.38
CA GLU A 434 0.22 -26.09 31.99
C GLU A 434 1.52 -25.28 31.93
N SER A 435 2.57 -25.97 31.50
CA SER A 435 3.92 -25.44 31.29
C SER A 435 3.90 -24.37 30.21
N ARG A 436 4.10 -23.13 30.66
CA ARG A 436 4.27 -21.92 29.87
C ARG A 436 5.62 -21.99 29.13
N ILE A 437 5.58 -22.13 27.81
CA ILE A 437 6.76 -22.01 26.95
C ILE A 437 7.05 -20.51 26.77
N ASP A 438 8.23 -20.08 27.21
CA ASP A 438 8.76 -18.74 26.98
C ASP A 438 9.38 -18.66 25.57
N PRO A 439 8.89 -17.80 24.66
CA PRO A 439 9.38 -17.72 23.29
C PRO A 439 10.77 -17.07 23.14
N PHE A 440 11.45 -16.71 24.24
CA PHE A 440 12.76 -16.04 24.21
C PHE A 440 13.89 -16.73 25.00
N ASP A 441 13.72 -17.99 25.45
CA ASP A 441 14.80 -18.69 26.16
C ASP A 441 15.89 -19.21 25.21
N ARG A 442 17.01 -18.49 25.15
CA ARG A 442 18.19 -18.74 24.28
C ARG A 442 19.13 -19.83 24.83
N ARG A 443 18.63 -20.93 25.36
CA ARG A 443 19.49 -22.01 25.90
C ARG A 443 19.05 -23.43 25.58
N PHE A 444 18.69 -23.76 24.34
CA PHE A 444 18.67 -25.16 23.89
C PHE A 444 18.90 -25.26 22.38
N PHE A 445 20.17 -25.23 21.96
CA PHE A 445 20.63 -25.88 20.73
C PHE A 445 22.11 -26.27 20.90
N SER A 446 22.33 -27.43 21.53
CA SER A 446 23.49 -28.27 21.22
C SER A 446 22.98 -29.68 20.97
N TYR A 447 22.63 -29.95 19.72
CA TYR A 447 22.46 -31.30 19.20
C TYR A 447 23.42 -31.42 18.02
N GLU A 448 24.67 -31.72 18.34
CA GLU A 448 25.58 -32.39 17.41
C GLU A 448 25.32 -33.90 17.53
N ASP A 449 25.40 -34.59 16.40
CA ASP A 449 25.53 -36.04 16.25
C ASP A 449 24.37 -36.92 16.75
N ARG A 450 23.36 -37.08 15.89
CA ARG A 450 22.67 -38.36 15.56
C ARG A 450 21.39 -38.05 14.78
N ASP A 451 21.48 -37.95 13.45
CA ASP A 451 20.36 -38.25 12.54
C ASP A 451 20.74 -38.29 11.03
N GLU A 452 22.03 -38.30 10.67
CA GLU A 452 22.46 -38.43 9.25
C GLU A 452 22.25 -39.84 8.63
N GLU A 453 21.82 -40.84 9.40
CA GLU A 453 21.61 -42.22 8.90
C GLU A 453 20.15 -42.60 8.65
N ARG A 454 19.16 -41.79 9.07
CA ARG A 454 17.74 -42.11 8.86
C ARG A 454 17.10 -41.48 7.61
N ASP A 455 17.70 -40.42 7.07
CA ASP A 455 17.16 -39.73 5.89
C ASP A 455 17.72 -40.21 4.54
N LYS A 456 18.71 -41.13 4.54
CA LYS A 456 19.20 -41.75 3.30
C LYS A 456 18.25 -42.79 2.70
N ALA A 457 17.19 -43.20 3.40
CA ALA A 457 16.28 -44.28 2.97
C ALA A 457 14.92 -43.81 2.42
N ARG A 458 14.58 -42.51 2.43
CA ARG A 458 13.26 -42.02 1.97
C ARG A 458 13.29 -40.98 0.84
N GLY A 459 14.47 -40.61 0.35
CA GLY A 459 14.63 -39.53 -0.64
C GLY A 459 14.64 -39.92 -2.12
N THR A 460 14.36 -41.17 -2.53
CA THR A 460 14.66 -41.64 -3.90
C THR A 460 13.49 -42.15 -4.75
N TYR A 461 12.23 -41.94 -4.36
CA TYR A 461 11.08 -42.53 -5.09
C TYR A 461 10.04 -41.58 -5.70
N LEU A 462 10.24 -40.26 -5.68
CA LEU A 462 9.21 -39.33 -6.20
C LEU A 462 9.60 -38.45 -7.39
N PHE A 463 10.81 -38.55 -7.94
CA PHE A 463 11.23 -37.72 -9.10
C PHE A 463 11.80 -38.50 -10.30
N GLY A 464 11.78 -39.84 -10.27
CA GLY A 464 12.37 -40.65 -11.35
C GLY A 464 11.46 -40.91 -12.55
N ARG A 465 10.13 -40.73 -12.46
CA ARG A 465 9.21 -41.24 -13.49
C ARG A 465 8.85 -40.23 -14.59
N GLU A 466 8.75 -38.95 -14.26
CA GLU A 466 8.33 -37.90 -15.22
C GLU A 466 9.46 -37.40 -16.12
N VAL A 467 10.72 -37.50 -15.67
CA VAL A 467 11.89 -37.10 -16.47
C VAL A 467 12.27 -38.21 -17.47
N ASP A 468 12.11 -39.48 -17.08
CA ASP A 468 12.41 -40.63 -17.93
C ASP A 468 11.43 -40.78 -19.11
N GLU A 469 10.18 -40.35 -18.99
CA GLU A 469 9.22 -40.38 -20.11
C GLU A 469 9.55 -39.33 -21.18
N ARG A 470 9.97 -38.12 -20.79
CA ARG A 470 10.38 -37.07 -21.75
C ARG A 470 11.70 -37.38 -22.47
N PHE A 471 12.63 -38.07 -21.82
CA PHE A 471 13.87 -38.53 -22.46
C PHE A 471 13.63 -39.70 -23.41
N ARG A 472 12.64 -40.57 -23.12
CA ARG A 472 12.26 -41.68 -23.99
C ARG A 472 11.51 -41.21 -25.25
N GLU A 473 10.71 -40.15 -25.14
CA GLU A 473 10.06 -39.51 -26.30
C GLU A 473 11.04 -38.72 -27.20
N ALA A 474 12.17 -38.26 -26.65
CA ALA A 474 13.16 -37.46 -27.38
C ALA A 474 14.19 -38.28 -28.20
N GLY A 475 14.17 -39.62 -28.15
CA GLY A 475 15.02 -40.47 -28.99
C GLY A 475 16.53 -40.33 -28.79
N LEU A 476 16.98 -39.76 -27.66
CA LEU A 476 18.41 -39.56 -27.39
C LEU A 476 19.04 -40.80 -26.75
N PRO A 477 20.22 -41.27 -27.20
CA PRO A 477 20.89 -42.41 -26.61
C PRO A 477 21.45 -42.04 -25.23
N LEU A 478 20.95 -42.72 -24.20
CA LEU A 478 21.52 -42.66 -22.84
C LEU A 478 22.86 -43.39 -22.82
N GLY A 479 23.92 -42.69 -22.43
CA GLY A 479 25.22 -43.29 -22.14
C GLY A 479 25.15 -44.28 -20.96
N PRO A 480 26.12 -45.19 -20.84
CA PRO A 480 26.09 -46.22 -19.81
C PRO A 480 26.13 -45.61 -18.39
N PRO A 481 25.40 -46.20 -17.42
CA PRO A 481 25.34 -45.69 -16.07
C PRO A 481 26.71 -45.79 -15.36
N PRO A 482 27.03 -44.86 -14.45
CA PRO A 482 28.30 -44.90 -13.72
C PRO A 482 28.35 -46.10 -12.77
N VAL A 483 29.53 -46.74 -12.74
CA VAL A 483 29.82 -47.89 -11.88
C VAL A 483 29.90 -47.44 -10.41
N PRO A 484 29.14 -48.04 -9.48
CA PRO A 484 29.25 -47.74 -8.06
C PRO A 484 30.61 -48.19 -7.52
N GLY A 485 31.40 -47.27 -6.96
CA GLY A 485 32.65 -47.60 -6.24
C GLY A 485 33.93 -46.94 -6.75
N ALA A 486 33.88 -46.04 -7.74
CA ALA A 486 35.08 -45.30 -8.16
C ALA A 486 35.45 -44.21 -7.12
N PRO A 487 36.69 -44.17 -6.60
CA PRO A 487 37.11 -43.19 -5.61
C PRO A 487 37.22 -41.79 -6.23
N ILE A 488 36.55 -40.81 -5.60
CA ILE A 488 36.61 -39.39 -5.97
C ILE A 488 38.00 -38.85 -5.57
N GLN A 489 38.90 -38.70 -6.55
CA GLN A 489 40.14 -37.95 -6.36
C GLN A 489 39.82 -36.44 -6.30
N LYS A 490 39.94 -35.85 -5.11
CA LYS A 490 39.89 -34.39 -4.91
C LYS A 490 41.15 -33.75 -5.51
N ALA A 491 41.08 -33.29 -6.75
CA ALA A 491 42.09 -32.41 -7.32
C ALA A 491 41.95 -31.00 -6.72
N ARG A 492 42.94 -30.57 -5.91
CA ARG A 492 43.09 -29.17 -5.51
C ARG A 492 43.79 -28.39 -6.64
N PRO A 493 43.24 -27.27 -7.14
CA PRO A 493 43.96 -26.44 -8.08
C PRO A 493 45.03 -25.62 -7.35
N LYS A 494 46.30 -25.79 -7.74
CA LYS A 494 47.39 -24.89 -7.36
C LYS A 494 47.29 -23.62 -8.22
N ILE A 495 46.88 -22.51 -7.62
CA ILE A 495 46.97 -21.19 -8.25
C ILE A 495 48.41 -20.70 -8.10
N SER A 496 49.09 -20.54 -9.23
CA SER A 496 50.46 -20.01 -9.33
C SER A 496 50.45 -18.48 -9.20
N ALA A 497 51.14 -17.97 -8.19
CA ALA A 497 51.31 -16.54 -7.87
C ALA A 497 52.33 -15.83 -8.78
N ARG A 498 52.11 -15.83 -10.11
CA ARG A 498 52.91 -15.05 -11.05
C ARG A 498 52.06 -14.49 -12.18
N PHE A 499 51.17 -13.51 -11.92
CA PHE A 499 50.56 -12.76 -13.04
C PHE A 499 50.11 -11.32 -12.75
N PHE A 500 50.51 -10.68 -11.64
CA PHE A 500 50.27 -9.24 -11.45
C PHE A 500 51.56 -8.49 -11.14
N LYS A 501 52.31 -8.19 -12.21
CA LYS A 501 53.28 -7.09 -12.22
C LYS A 501 53.45 -6.54 -13.64
N ARG A 502 52.40 -5.89 -14.15
CA ARG A 502 52.45 -4.85 -15.20
C ARG A 502 51.02 -4.50 -15.58
N ILE A 503 50.52 -3.40 -15.05
CA ILE A 503 49.99 -2.24 -15.78
C ILE A 503 49.81 -1.15 -14.72
N ARG A 504 50.22 0.05 -15.13
CA ARG A 504 50.33 1.28 -14.36
C ARG A 504 48.97 1.90 -14.14
#